data_AF-A0A7W0VY32-F1
#
_entry.id   AF-A0A7W0VY32-F1
#
_cell.length_a   1.000
_cell.length_b   1.000
_cell.length_c   1.000
_cell.angle_alpha   90.00
_cell.angle_beta   90.00
_cell.angle_gamma   90.00
#
_symmetry.space_group_name_H-M   'P 1'
#
loop_
_entity.id
_entity.type
_entity.pdbx_description
1 polymer ?
#
loop_
_entity_poly.entity_id
_entity_poly.type
_entity_poly.pdbx_seq_one_letter_code
_entity_poly.pdbx_strand_id
1 'polypeptide(L)' 'MATTKTGTVHGKTIELESTVPELDGKRVRVVLEAVDEQRLTPEQQGELWQAWVASGPHGPIDDGTDTELP' A
#
# COMPACT_ATOMS: atom_id res chain seq x y z
N MET A 1 -12.97 -24.45 6.11
CA MET A 1 -12.24 -23.68 5.08
C MET A 1 -12.27 -22.23 5.49
N ALA A 2 -11.13 -21.57 5.67
CA ALA A 2 -11.10 -20.15 5.97
C ALA A 2 -11.56 -19.39 4.72
N THR A 3 -12.74 -18.76 4.80
CA THR A 3 -13.34 -17.98 3.71
C THR A 3 -12.81 -16.53 3.67
N THR A 4 -11.97 -16.17 4.64
CA THR A 4 -11.39 -14.84 4.77
C THR A 4 -10.06 -14.78 4.04
N LYS A 5 -9.84 -13.68 3.33
CA LYS A 5 -8.61 -13.38 2.60
C LYS A 5 -8.08 -12.03 3.06
N THR A 6 -6.79 -11.98 3.31
CA THR A 6 -6.04 -10.78 3.69
C THR A 6 -5.38 -10.15 2.48
N GLY A 7 -5.17 -8.85 2.57
CA GLY A 7 -4.62 -8.04 1.50
C GLY A 7 -4.38 -6.61 1.94
N THR A 8 -3.61 -5.89 1.14
CA THR A 8 -3.30 -4.47 1.37
C THR A 8 -4.25 -3.61 0.56
N VAL A 9 -4.73 -2.52 1.16
CA VAL A 9 -5.61 -1.56 0.48
C VAL A 9 -4.78 -0.45 -0.15
N HIS A 10 -4.89 -0.32 -1.47
CA HIS A 10 -4.28 0.74 -2.28
C HIS A 10 -5.40 1.62 -2.85
N GLY A 11 -5.84 2.62 -2.08
CA GLY A 11 -6.95 3.50 -2.47
C GLY A 11 -8.26 2.73 -2.66
N LYS A 12 -8.68 2.55 -3.92
CA LYS A 12 -9.90 1.80 -4.30
C LYS A 12 -9.67 0.32 -4.63
N THR A 13 -8.41 -0.12 -4.62
CA THR A 13 -8.01 -1.48 -4.99
C THR A 13 -7.53 -2.23 -3.76
N ILE A 14 -7.87 -3.52 -3.65
CA ILE A 14 -7.36 -4.41 -2.60
C ILE A 14 -6.46 -5.45 -3.26
N GLU A 15 -5.17 -5.43 -2.95
CA GLU A 15 -4.22 -6.44 -3.40
C GLU A 15 -4.24 -7.62 -2.42
N LEU A 16 -4.70 -8.79 -2.89
CA LEU A 16 -4.85 -9.97 -2.05
C LEU A 16 -3.56 -10.79 -2.00
N GLU A 17 -3.18 -11.25 -0.81
CA GLU A 17 -1.98 -12.08 -0.59
C GLU A 17 -2.06 -13.47 -1.24
N SER A 18 -3.27 -13.88 -1.62
CA SER A 18 -3.49 -15.15 -2.30
C SER A 18 -4.60 -15.04 -3.34
N THR A 19 -4.47 -15.83 -4.40
CA THR A 19 -5.47 -15.89 -5.46
C THR A 19 -6.81 -16.34 -4.91
N VAL A 20 -7.86 -15.66 -5.34
CA VAL A 20 -9.25 -16.03 -5.07
C VAL A 20 -9.90 -16.53 -6.34
N PRO A 21 -10.82 -17.51 -6.26
CA PRO A 21 -11.65 -17.87 -7.41
C PRO A 21 -12.52 -16.68 -7.81
N GLU A 22 -12.98 -16.66 -9.07
CA GLU A 22 -13.83 -15.58 -9.56
C GLU A 22 -15.07 -15.35 -8.69
N LEU A 23 -15.30 -14.08 -8.37
CA LEU A 23 -16.36 -13.61 -7.47
C LEU A 23 -17.43 -12.79 -8.20
N ASP A 24 -17.46 -12.81 -9.54
CA ASP A 24 -18.44 -12.06 -10.31
C ASP A 24 -19.88 -12.43 -9.91
N GLY A 25 -20.68 -11.40 -9.65
CA GLY A 25 -22.05 -11.53 -9.15
C GLY A 25 -22.18 -11.95 -7.68
N LYS A 26 -21.09 -12.16 -6.95
CA LYS A 26 -21.11 -12.50 -5.52
C LYS A 26 -20.91 -11.27 -4.65
N ARG A 27 -21.63 -11.22 -3.53
CA ARG A 27 -21.45 -10.17 -2.53
C ARG A 27 -20.28 -10.54 -1.61
N VAL A 28 -19.37 -9.60 -1.41
CA VAL A 28 -18.24 -9.72 -0.48
C VAL A 28 -18.39 -8.71 0.66
N ARG A 29 -17.86 -9.06 1.84
CA ARG A 29 -17.72 -8.14 2.97
C ARG A 29 -16.24 -7.80 3.13
N VAL A 30 -15.91 -6.52 3.01
CA VAL A 30 -14.57 -6.01 3.30
C VAL A 30 -14.55 -5.53 4.74
N VAL A 31 -13.54 -5.95 5.51
CA VAL A 31 -13.26 -5.46 6.85
C VAL A 31 -11.89 -4.80 6.79
N LEU A 32 -11.83 -3.51 7.12
CA LEU A 32 -10.58 -2.76 7.20
C LEU A 32 -10.10 -2.80 8.64
N GLU A 33 -8.95 -3.40 8.85
CA GLU A 33 -8.27 -3.39 10.14
C GLU A 33 -7.08 -2.45 10.03
N ALA A 34 -6.99 -1.50 10.97
CA ALA A 34 -5.81 -0.66 11.08
C ALA A 34 -4.66 -1.56 11.53
N VAL A 35 -3.69 -1.77 10.64
CA VAL A 35 -2.43 -2.38 11.01
C VAL A 35 -1.54 -1.30 11.62
N ASP A 36 -0.82 -1.66 12.68
CA ASP A 36 0.17 -0.75 13.24
C ASP A 36 1.24 -0.49 12.17
N GLU A 37 1.27 0.74 11.66
CA GLU A 37 2.36 1.17 10.81
C GLU A 37 3.67 1.05 11.58
N GLN A 38 4.65 0.37 10.99
CA GLN A 38 5.95 0.21 11.62
C GLN A 38 6.58 1.60 11.76
N ARG A 39 6.63 2.11 12.99
CA ARG A 39 7.27 3.39 13.26
C ARG A 39 8.76 3.26 13.01
N LEU A 40 9.26 4.08 12.10
CA LEU A 40 10.69 4.21 11.85
C LEU A 40 11.39 4.70 13.12
N THR A 41 12.58 4.16 13.38
CA THR A 41 13.45 4.70 14.42
C THR A 41 13.95 6.10 13.99
N PRO A 42 14.39 6.95 14.94
CA PRO A 42 14.96 8.25 14.60
C PRO A 42 16.14 8.17 13.63
N GLU A 43 16.93 7.09 13.70
CA GLU A 43 18.06 6.84 12.80
C GLU A 43 17.60 6.54 11.37
N GLN A 44 16.64 5.62 11.20
CA GLN A 44 16.05 5.30 9.89
C GLN A 44 15.38 6.52 9.25
N GLN A 45 14.71 7.34 10.07
CA GLN A 45 14.10 8.58 9.60
C GLN A 45 15.18 9.58 9.14
N GLY A 46 16.30 9.66 9.87
CA GLY A 46 17.45 10.48 9.50
C GLY A 46 18.08 10.04 8.17
N GLU A 47 18.28 8.74 7.96
CA GLU A 47 18.82 8.19 6.72
C GLU A 47 17.93 8.47 5.51
N LEU A 48 16.62 8.22 5.64
CA LEU A 48 15.65 8.50 4.58
C LEU A 48 15.56 9.99 4.27
N TRP A 49 15.64 10.84 5.30
CA TRP A 49 15.69 12.28 5.13
C TRP A 49 16.94 12.73 4.36
N GLN A 50 18.12 12.21 4.73
CA GLN A 50 19.36 12.50 4.01
C GLN A 50 19.30 12.03 2.55
N ALA A 51 18.74 10.84 2.30
CA ALA A 51 18.53 10.34 0.95
C ALA A 51 17.60 11.26 0.14
N TRP A 52 16.51 11.74 0.75
CA TRP A 52 15.60 12.70 0.12
C TRP A 52 16.30 14.03 -0.20
N VAL A 53 17.06 14.58 0.75
CA VAL A 53 17.84 15.81 0.55
C VAL A 53 18.89 15.65 -0.56
N ALA A 54 19.58 14.51 -0.62
CA ALA A 54 20.60 14.23 -1.62
C ALA A 54 20.05 14.10 -3.05
N SER A 55 18.84 13.53 -3.20
CA SER A 55 18.17 13.38 -4.50
C SER A 55 17.47 14.65 -5.00
N GLY A 56 17.30 15.67 -4.15
CA GLY A 56 16.71 16.96 -4.53
C GLY A 56 15.19 16.87 -4.79
N PRO A 57 14.61 17.71 -5.66
CA PRO A 57 13.15 17.75 -5.91
C PRO A 57 12.58 16.47 -6.55
N HIS A 58 13.44 15.56 -7.03
CA HIS A 58 13.09 14.19 -7.41
C HIS A 58 13.48 13.23 -6.29
N GLY A 59 12.91 13.42 -5.09
CA GLY A 59 13.16 12.53 -3.95
C GLY A 59 12.96 11.03 -4.30
N PRO A 60 13.23 10.09 -3.39
CA PRO A 60 13.08 8.64 -3.66
C PRO A 60 11.65 8.19 -4.03
N ILE A 61 10.70 9.11 -4.01
CA ILE A 61 9.38 8.93 -4.60
C ILE A 61 9.55 9.28 -6.08
N ASP A 62 9.66 8.26 -6.93
CA ASP A 62 9.39 8.46 -8.35
C ASP A 62 7.97 9.02 -8.44
N ASP A 63 7.81 10.21 -9.02
CA ASP A 63 6.51 10.69 -9.51
C ASP A 63 6.12 9.78 -10.69
N GLY A 64 5.82 8.52 -10.36
CA GLY A 64 5.26 7.56 -11.29
C GLY A 64 4.07 8.23 -11.91
N THR A 65 4.11 8.37 -13.25
CA THR A 65 3.13 9.06 -14.10
C THR A 65 1.80 9.16 -13.39
N ASP A 66 1.41 10.40 -13.03
CA ASP A 66 0.09 10.77 -12.54
C ASP A 66 -0.90 9.77 -13.12
N THR A 67 -1.41 8.87 -12.26
CA THR A 67 -2.44 7.95 -12.69
C THR A 67 -3.55 8.86 -13.20
N GLU A 68 -3.74 8.94 -14.51
CA GLU A 68 -4.82 9.70 -15.12
C GLU A 68 -6.11 9.20 -14.45
N LEU A 69 -6.58 10.00 -13.48
CA LEU A 69 -7.80 9.72 -12.75
C LEU A 69 -8.94 9.87 -13.77
N PRO A 70 -9.73 8.81 -14.05
CA PRO A 70 -10.91 8.92 -14.89
C PRO A 70 -12.02 9.74 -14.21
#